data_AF-A0A3D5RV30-F1
#
_entry.id   AF-A0A3D5RV30-F1
#
_cell.length_a   1.000
_cell.length_b   1.000
_cell.length_c   1.000
_cell.angle_alpha   90.00
_cell.angle_beta   90.00
_cell.angle_gamma   90.00
#
_symmetry.space_group_name_H-M   'P 1'
#
loop_
_entity.id
_entity.type
_entity.pdbx_description
1 polymer ?
#
loop_
_entity_poly.entity_id
_entity_poly.type
_entity_poly.pdbx_seq_one_letter_code
_entity_poly.pdbx_strand_id
1 'polypeptide(L)' 'MVQKLGVTARKEALKKLPEWSDVEGRNAIKRSFKFKDFNEAFGFMCRCAMTAEKLDHHPEWFNV' A
#
# COMPACT_ATOMS: atom_id res chain seq x y z
N MET A 1 16.87 9.67 -7.28
CA MET A 1 15.83 10.33 -6.46
C MET A 1 14.47 10.00 -7.04
N VAL A 2 13.53 9.55 -6.21
CA VAL A 2 12.13 9.35 -6.63
C VAL A 2 11.40 10.70 -6.53
N GLN A 3 10.72 11.11 -7.60
CA GLN A 3 9.91 12.33 -7.59
C GLN A 3 8.49 12.04 -7.10
N LYS A 4 7.96 12.91 -6.24
CA LYS A 4 6.57 12.81 -5.77
C LYS A 4 5.61 13.13 -6.92
N LEU A 5 4.51 12.38 -7.00
CA LEU A 5 3.44 12.70 -7.94
C LEU A 5 2.80 14.05 -7.59
N GLY A 6 2.57 14.87 -8.62
CA GLY A 6 1.71 16.06 -8.51
C GLY A 6 0.24 15.68 -8.34
N VAL A 7 -0.60 16.66 -7.98
CA VAL A 7 -2.03 16.44 -7.65
C VAL A 7 -2.79 15.72 -8.77
N THR A 8 -2.63 16.16 -10.02
CA THR A 8 -3.31 15.55 -11.17
C THR A 8 -2.85 14.12 -11.42
N ALA A 9 -1.53 13.89 -11.45
CA ALA A 9 -0.96 12.56 -11.68
C ALA A 9 -1.36 11.57 -10.57
N ARG A 10 -1.40 12.03 -9.31
CA ARG A 10 -1.88 11.22 -8.18
C ARG A 10 -3.35 10.84 -8.33
N LYS A 11 -4.22 11.79 -8.69
CA LYS A 11 -5.66 11.51 -8.92
C LYS A 11 -5.86 10.47 -10.03
N GLU A 12 -5.14 10.60 -11.15
CA GLU A 12 -5.24 9.63 -12.25
C GLU A 12 -4.68 8.25 -11.88
N ALA A 13 -3.60 8.19 -11.10
CA ALA A 13 -3.07 6.93 -10.61
C ALA A 13 -4.04 6.23 -9.65
N LEU A 14 -4.67 6.98 -8.73
CA LEU A 14 -5.63 6.45 -7.77
C LEU A 14 -6.89 5.87 -8.42
N LYS A 15 -7.35 6.43 -9.55
CA LYS A 15 -8.47 5.84 -10.31
C LYS A 15 -8.21 4.39 -10.74
N LYS A 16 -6.95 4.00 -10.91
CA LYS A 16 -6.54 2.62 -11.27
C LYS A 16 -6.47 1.69 -10.05
N LEU A 17 -6.65 2.22 -8.84
CA LEU A 17 -6.53 1.51 -7.57
C LEU A 17 -7.81 1.73 -6.74
N PRO A 18 -8.98 1.21 -7.18
CA PRO A 18 -10.29 1.56 -6.60
C PRO A 18 -10.47 1.19 -5.12
N GLU A 19 -9.67 0.23 -4.62
CA GLU A 19 -9.71 -0.20 -3.21
C GLU A 19 -8.69 0.55 -2.33
N TRP A 20 -7.97 1.52 -2.90
CA TRP A 20 -7.02 2.37 -2.20
C TRP A 20 -7.58 3.78 -2.05
N SER A 21 -7.21 4.44 -0.96
CA SER A 21 -7.67 5.78 -0.61
C SER A 21 -6.53 6.65 -0.12
N ASP A 22 -6.68 7.97 -0.21
CA ASP A 22 -5.72 8.91 0.38
C ASP A 22 -5.73 8.84 1.92
N VAL A 23 -4.56 9.01 2.51
CA VAL A 23 -4.44 9.26 3.96
C VAL A 23 -4.65 10.74 4.21
N GLU A 24 -5.67 11.09 5.00
CA GLU A 24 -5.92 12.48 5.38
C GLU A 24 -4.71 13.10 6.09
N GLY A 25 -4.33 14.32 5.70
CA GLY A 25 -3.18 15.03 6.27
C GLY A 25 -1.81 14.46 5.88
N ARG A 26 -1.72 13.42 5.04
CA ARG A 26 -0.45 12.77 4.67
C ARG A 26 -0.34 12.48 3.17
N ASN A 27 0.86 12.64 2.61
CA ASN A 27 1.14 12.21 1.24
C ASN A 27 1.39 10.69 1.16
N ALA A 28 0.33 9.92 1.40
CA ALA A 28 0.31 8.46 1.38
C ALA A 28 -1.05 7.95 0.94
N ILE A 29 -1.10 6.68 0.54
CA ILE A 29 -2.34 5.94 0.27
C ILE A 29 -2.47 4.80 1.27
N LYS A 30 -3.69 4.38 1.58
CA LYS A 30 -3.97 3.24 2.46
C LYS A 30 -5.07 2.35 1.90
N ARG A 31 -4.99 1.08 2.28
CA ARG A 31 -6.01 0.06 2.08
C ARG A 31 -6.05 -0.86 3.29
N SER A 32 -7.24 -1.31 3.67
CA SER A 32 -7.42 -2.35 4.68
C SER A 32 -7.69 -3.69 4.00
N PHE A 33 -7.05 -4.74 4.49
CA PHE A 33 -7.28 -6.11 4.04
C PHE A 33 -7.89 -6.90 5.19
N LYS A 34 -8.83 -7.81 4.87
CA LYS A 34 -9.44 -8.72 5.83
C LYS A 34 -9.27 -10.14 5.31
N PHE A 35 -8.68 -10.99 6.13
CA PHE A 35 -8.44 -12.40 5.84
C PHE A 35 -9.27 -13.27 6.76
N LYS A 36 -9.38 -14.56 6.45
CA LYS A 36 -10.12 -15.53 7.26
C LYS A 36 -9.50 -15.71 8.64
N ASP A 37 -8.17 -15.76 8.69
CA ASP A 37 -7.39 -15.96 9.91
C ASP A 37 -5.97 -15.36 9.78
N PHE A 38 -5.20 -15.48 10.87
CA PHE A 38 -3.83 -14.97 10.95
C PHE A 38 -2.88 -15.68 9.98
N ASN A 39 -3.06 -16.96 9.71
CA ASN A 39 -2.17 -17.71 8.82
C ASN A 39 -2.26 -17.15 7.39
N GLU A 40 -3.48 -16.90 6.92
CA GLU A 40 -3.72 -16.29 5.62
C GLU A 40 -3.17 -14.85 5.56
N ALA A 41 -3.43 -14.03 6.60
CA ALA A 41 -2.92 -12.66 6.69
C ALA A 41 -1.39 -12.60 6.65
N PHE A 42 -0.73 -13.42 7.47
CA PHE A 42 0.73 -13.43 7.55
C PHE A 42 1.36 -13.98 6.26
N GLY A 43 0.74 -14.97 5.61
CA GLY A 43 1.15 -15.44 4.30
C GLY A 43 1.09 -14.36 3.21
N PHE A 44 0.07 -13.50 3.25
CA PHE A 44 0.00 -12.30 2.41
C PHE A 44 1.14 -11.32 2.72
N MET A 45 1.37 -11.04 4.01
CA MET A 45 2.44 -10.16 4.47
C MET A 45 3.82 -10.63 3.97
N CYS A 46 4.15 -11.93 4.09
CA CYS A 46 5.43 -12.46 3.61
C CYS A 46 5.65 -12.21 2.10
N ARG A 47 4.62 -12.40 1.27
CA ARG A 47 4.72 -12.14 -0.18
C ARG A 47 4.93 -10.65 -0.48
N CYS A 48 4.23 -9.77 0.24
CA CYS A 48 4.44 -8.33 0.15
C CYS A 48 5.87 -7.94 0.57
N ALA A 49 6.39 -8.50 1.66
CA ALA A 49 7.73 -8.22 2.17
C ALA A 49 8.82 -8.59 1.14
N MET A 50 8.71 -9.74 0.48
CA MET A 50 9.65 -10.13 -0.58
C MET A 50 9.63 -9.16 -1.77
N THR A 51 8.44 -8.67 -2.13
CA THR A 51 8.30 -7.69 -3.23
C THR A 51 8.84 -6.32 -2.82
N ALA A 52 8.53 -5.88 -1.60
CA ALA A 52 9.01 -4.63 -1.03
C ALA A 52 10.55 -4.59 -1.00
N GLU A 53 11.18 -5.69 -0.57
CA GLU A 53 12.64 -5.80 -0.54
C GLU A 53 13.27 -5.70 -1.93
N LYS A 54 12.71 -6.40 -2.92
CA LYS A 54 13.17 -6.31 -4.31
C LYS A 54 13.05 -4.89 -4.88
N LEU A 55 12.05 -4.13 -4.44
CA LEU A 55 11.79 -2.76 -4.88
C LEU A 55 12.54 -1.71 -4.05
N ASP A 56 13.20 -2.10 -2.96
CA ASP A 56 13.71 -1.20 -1.92
C ASP A 56 12.66 -0.15 -1.50
N HIS A 57 11.42 -0.63 -1.31
CA HIS A 57 10.27 0.21 -0.98
C HIS A 57 9.33 -0.49 0.00
N HIS A 58 9.48 -0.15 1.28
CA HIS A 58 8.78 -0.84 2.38
C HIS A 58 7.46 -0.15 2.75
N PRO A 59 6.38 -0.92 2.97
CA PRO A 59 5.11 -0.37 3.43
C PRO A 59 5.15 -0.03 4.92
N GLU A 60 4.25 0.86 5.33
CA GLU A 60 3.83 0.97 6.73
C GLU A 60 2.50 0.22 6.88
N TRP A 61 2.46 -0.78 7.76
CA TRP A 61 1.26 -1.56 8.00
C TRP A 61 1.04 -1.86 9.48
N PHE A 62 -0.17 -2.30 9.78
CA PHE A 62 -0.60 -2.74 11.10
C PHE A 62 -1.40 -4.03 10.94
N ASN A 63 -1.14 -5.02 11.80
CA ASN A 63 -1.79 -6.33 11.78
C ASN A 63 -2.17 -6.70 13.23
N VAL A 64 -3.44 -7.03 13.45
CA VAL A 64 -4.04 -7.38 14.75
C VAL A 64 -4.87 -8.64 14.63
#